data_AF-A0AAV4W0Q4-F1
#
_entry.id   AF-A0AAV4W0Q4-F1
#
_cell.length_a   1.000
_cell.length_b   1.000
_cell.length_c   1.000
_cell.angle_alpha   90.00
_cell.angle_beta   90.00
_cell.angle_gamma   90.00
#
_symmetry.space_group_name_H-M   'P 1'
#
loop_
_entity.id
_entity.type
_entity.pdbx_description
1 polymer ?
#
loop_
_entity_poly.entity_id
_entity_poly.type
_entity_poly.pdbx_seq_one_letter_code
_entity_poly.pdbx_strand_id
1 'polypeptide(L)'
;MKEETNLHNVVIFLLDCLVAKKYIQPYPHNEVPWGPTQCFYDYRMKMINQSGPMIVTWGGKRKLILEVKDVMLITYQLLDVEGIEMDPKEIIRREDKENRVNFTFTPQRVGMYKFLLFGMPKPKQKGKWRLPLLASYLIDCKFTRQLYDEDFPPPQVKVPEKEEPKPEPPKKEKRKIKIAFLR
;
A
#
# COMPACT_ATOMS: atom_id res chain seq x y z
N MET A 1 -3.66 51.07 31.61
CA MET A 1 -4.36 49.79 31.36
C MET A 1 -3.29 48.75 31.11
N LYS A 2 -3.17 47.73 31.96
CA LYS A 2 -2.29 46.59 31.68
C LYS A 2 -3.04 45.70 30.69
N GLU A 3 -2.54 45.57 29.48
CA GLU A 3 -3.05 44.59 28.53
C GLU A 3 -2.82 43.20 29.15
N GLU A 4 -3.91 42.51 29.45
CA GLU A 4 -3.86 41.12 29.87
C GLU A 4 -3.39 40.30 28.67
N THR A 5 -2.13 39.90 28.66
CA THR A 5 -1.55 38.96 27.71
C THR A 5 -2.02 37.55 28.05
N ASN A 6 -3.33 37.30 27.95
CA ASN A 6 -3.88 35.97 28.11
C ASN A 6 -3.91 35.30 26.74
N LEU A 7 -3.08 34.25 26.56
CA LEU A 7 -3.11 33.42 25.37
C LEU A 7 -4.46 32.69 25.33
N HIS A 8 -5.27 32.97 24.31
CA HIS A 8 -6.52 32.26 24.08
C HIS A 8 -6.26 30.91 23.40
N ASN A 9 -6.84 29.85 23.92
CA ASN A 9 -6.81 28.54 23.27
C ASN A 9 -7.58 28.63 21.93
N VAL A 10 -6.88 28.42 20.81
CA VAL A 10 -7.49 28.41 19.47
C VAL A 10 -8.18 27.06 19.19
N VAL A 11 -7.62 25.96 19.69
CA VAL A 11 -8.18 24.59 19.58
C VAL A 11 -7.80 23.77 20.82
N ILE A 12 -8.71 22.89 21.25
CA ILE A 12 -8.47 21.86 22.27
C ILE A 12 -8.67 20.49 21.62
N PHE A 13 -7.68 19.60 21.74
CA PHE A 13 -7.76 18.22 21.28
C PHE A 13 -7.93 17.27 22.47
N LEU A 14 -8.88 16.34 22.37
CA LEU A 14 -8.93 15.17 23.25
C LEU A 14 -8.11 14.05 22.60
N LEU A 15 -7.04 13.61 23.26
CA LEU A 15 -6.23 12.49 22.81
C LEU A 15 -6.70 11.23 23.55
N ASP A 16 -7.40 10.36 22.83
CA ASP A 16 -7.83 9.06 23.34
C ASP A 16 -6.86 7.97 22.85
N CYS A 17 -6.15 7.34 23.79
CA CYS A 17 -5.24 6.25 23.50
C CYS A 17 -5.95 4.91 23.74
N LEU A 18 -6.55 4.36 22.68
CA LEU A 18 -7.27 3.09 22.76
C LEU A 18 -6.35 1.89 22.99
N VAL A 19 -5.13 1.92 22.44
CA VAL A 19 -4.13 0.84 22.56
C VAL A 19 -2.73 1.44 22.57
N ALA A 20 -1.97 1.18 23.64
CA ALA A 20 -0.56 1.53 23.73
C ALA A 20 0.33 0.38 23.24
N LYS A 21 1.28 0.67 22.35
CA LYS A 21 2.30 -0.29 21.93
C LYS A 21 3.48 -0.26 22.92
N LYS A 22 3.99 -1.44 23.31
CA LYS A 22 5.16 -1.58 24.20
C LYS A 22 6.43 -0.94 23.62
N TYR A 23 6.55 -0.94 22.29
CA TYR A 23 7.65 -0.30 21.57
C TYR A 23 7.07 0.75 20.62
N ILE A 24 7.51 1.99 20.80
CA ILE A 24 7.16 3.11 19.92
C ILE A 24 8.12 3.07 18.75
N GLN A 25 7.59 2.91 17.54
CA GLN A 25 8.36 3.12 16.31
C GLN A 25 7.93 4.48 15.76
N PRO A 26 8.71 5.56 15.99
CA PRO A 26 8.34 6.89 15.54
C PRO A 26 8.25 6.91 14.02
N TYR A 27 7.40 7.80 13.50
CA TYR A 27 7.41 8.06 12.07
C TYR A 27 8.77 8.60 11.64
N PRO A 28 9.20 8.33 10.40
CA PRO A 28 10.38 8.94 9.84
C PRO A 28 10.32 10.46 10.03
N HIS A 29 11.49 11.04 10.31
CA HIS A 29 11.61 12.47 10.43
C HIS A 29 11.13 13.13 9.13
N ASN A 30 10.32 14.18 9.28
CA ASN A 30 9.77 14.93 8.17
C ASN A 30 9.84 16.42 8.54
N GLU A 31 10.32 17.24 7.61
CA GLU A 31 10.44 18.69 7.84
C GLU A 31 9.07 19.35 7.99
N VAL A 32 8.03 18.72 7.43
CA VAL A 32 6.66 19.22 7.45
C VAL A 32 5.74 18.31 8.27
N PRO A 33 4.64 18.84 8.84
CA PRO A 33 3.67 18.03 9.56
C PRO A 33 3.07 16.94 8.68
N TRP A 34 2.91 15.78 9.28
CA TRP A 34 2.21 14.65 8.68
C TRP A 34 0.69 14.89 8.64
N GLY A 35 0.08 14.70 7.48
CA GLY A 35 -1.35 14.86 7.21
C GLY A 35 -1.69 16.11 6.39
N PRO A 36 -2.99 16.47 6.31
CA PRO A 36 -3.44 17.71 5.69
C PRO A 36 -2.90 18.96 6.38
N THR A 37 -2.50 19.96 5.60
CA THR A 37 -2.09 21.28 6.10
C THR A 37 -3.29 22.23 6.20
N GLN A 38 -3.09 23.43 6.74
CA GLN A 38 -4.13 24.47 6.76
C GLN A 38 -4.66 24.80 5.36
N CYS A 39 -3.80 24.86 4.34
CA CYS A 39 -4.20 25.15 2.96
C CYS A 39 -5.20 24.11 2.41
N PHE A 40 -5.11 22.86 2.82
CA PHE A 40 -6.09 21.83 2.45
C PHE A 40 -7.50 22.19 2.91
N TYR A 41 -7.62 22.65 4.16
CA TYR A 41 -8.88 23.07 4.75
C TYR A 41 -9.37 24.41 4.18
N ASP A 42 -8.45 25.35 3.95
CA ASP A 42 -8.77 26.65 3.34
C ASP A 42 -9.40 26.49 1.95
N TYR A 43 -8.91 25.51 1.17
CA TYR A 43 -9.47 25.15 -0.13
C TYR A 43 -10.65 24.17 -0.06
N ARG A 44 -11.18 23.93 1.14
CA ARG A 44 -12.37 23.08 1.39
C ARG A 44 -12.24 21.67 0.79
N MET A 45 -11.01 21.14 0.74
CA MET A 45 -10.76 19.78 0.32
C MET A 45 -11.19 18.80 1.41
N LYS A 46 -11.54 17.58 1.02
CA LYS A 46 -11.90 16.51 1.96
C LYS A 46 -11.18 15.21 1.63
N MET A 47 -10.79 14.52 2.69
CA MET A 47 -10.25 13.17 2.61
C MET A 47 -11.39 12.16 2.69
N ILE A 48 -11.53 11.29 1.69
CA ILE A 48 -12.68 10.38 1.63
C ILE A 48 -12.38 9.04 2.31
N ASN A 49 -11.21 8.46 2.08
CA ASN A 49 -10.92 7.07 2.45
C ASN A 49 -9.63 6.89 3.24
N GLN A 50 -9.15 7.97 3.86
CA GLN A 50 -7.94 7.98 4.65
C GLN A 50 -8.15 8.82 5.92
N SER A 51 -8.12 8.16 7.07
CA SER A 51 -8.18 8.79 8.39
C SER A 51 -6.77 8.74 9.01
N GLY A 52 -6.09 9.88 9.00
CA GLY A 52 -4.74 10.03 9.56
C GLY A 52 -3.62 10.01 8.51
N PRO A 53 -2.38 10.24 8.96
CA PRO A 53 -1.27 10.57 8.08
C PRO A 53 -0.57 9.38 7.41
N MET A 54 -0.91 8.14 7.80
CA MET A 54 -0.23 6.94 7.30
C MET A 54 -1.12 6.14 6.36
N ILE A 55 -0.61 5.87 5.17
CA ILE A 55 -1.22 5.02 4.15
C ILE A 55 -0.50 3.67 4.17
N VAL A 56 -1.12 2.64 4.74
CA VAL A 56 -0.54 1.29 4.79
C VAL A 56 -0.95 0.49 3.55
N THR A 57 0.00 -0.21 2.93
CA THR A 57 -0.26 -1.16 1.84
C THR A 57 0.39 -2.53 2.07
N TRP A 58 -0.32 -3.59 1.66
CA TRP A 58 0.07 -5.01 1.80
C TRP A 58 0.12 -5.69 0.42
N GLY A 59 1.00 -5.22 -0.45
CA GLY A 59 1.23 -5.78 -1.79
C GLY A 59 0.12 -5.53 -2.81
N GLY A 60 -0.86 -4.69 -2.45
CA GLY A 60 -1.95 -4.30 -3.31
C GLY A 60 -1.88 -2.83 -3.72
N LYS A 61 -2.73 -2.47 -4.68
CA LYS A 61 -2.97 -1.07 -5.03
C LYS A 61 -3.74 -0.41 -3.89
N ARG A 62 -3.21 0.67 -3.33
CA ARG A 62 -3.94 1.49 -2.34
C ARG A 62 -4.38 2.79 -3.00
N LYS A 63 -5.68 3.08 -2.96
CA LYS A 63 -6.22 4.33 -3.48
C LYS A 63 -6.35 5.36 -2.36
N LEU A 64 -5.97 6.60 -2.61
CA LEU A 64 -6.26 7.78 -1.80
C LEU A 64 -7.16 8.69 -2.62
N ILE A 65 -8.31 9.06 -2.04
CA ILE A 65 -9.36 9.78 -2.73
C ILE A 65 -9.54 11.13 -2.05
N LEU A 66 -9.27 12.19 -2.81
CA LEU A 66 -9.54 13.56 -2.44
C LEU A 66 -10.84 14.00 -3.08
N GLU A 67 -11.69 14.67 -2.32
CA GLU A 67 -12.78 15.46 -2.87
C GLU A 67 -12.35 16.94 -2.93
N VAL A 68 -12.58 17.56 -4.08
CA VAL A 68 -12.25 18.95 -4.37
C VAL A 68 -13.52 19.68 -4.79
N LYS A 69 -13.69 20.91 -4.30
CA LYS A 69 -14.86 21.73 -4.63
C LYS A 69 -14.66 22.54 -5.91
N ASP A 70 -13.44 23.03 -6.11
CA ASP A 70 -13.06 23.85 -7.24
C ASP A 70 -12.10 23.07 -8.16
N VAL A 71 -11.95 23.53 -9.40
CA VAL A 71 -10.94 22.98 -10.31
C VAL A 71 -9.56 23.33 -9.77
N MET A 72 -8.77 22.33 -9.37
CA MET A 72 -7.47 22.52 -8.75
C MET A 72 -6.31 22.31 -9.73
N LEU A 73 -5.25 23.12 -9.58
CA LEU A 73 -3.93 22.81 -10.11
C LEU A 73 -3.18 22.03 -9.03
N ILE A 74 -2.89 20.75 -9.29
CA ILE A 74 -2.27 19.82 -8.33
C ILE A 74 -0.99 19.25 -8.93
N THR A 75 0.04 19.10 -8.09
CA THR A 75 1.24 18.30 -8.34
C THR A 75 1.61 17.52 -7.08
N TYR A 76 2.56 16.59 -7.19
CA TYR A 76 2.99 15.79 -6.06
C TYR A 76 4.46 15.38 -6.19
N GLN A 77 5.08 15.06 -5.05
CA GLN A 77 6.42 14.50 -4.96
C GLN A 77 6.38 13.20 -4.16
N LEU A 78 7.31 12.30 -4.47
CA LEU A 78 7.55 11.08 -3.74
C LEU A 78 9.00 11.09 -3.28
N LEU A 79 9.21 10.91 -1.98
CA LEU A 79 10.53 10.81 -1.38
C LEU A 79 10.68 9.44 -0.71
N ASP A 80 11.92 8.97 -0.58
CA ASP A 80 12.24 7.85 0.31
C ASP A 80 12.23 8.27 1.79
N VAL A 81 12.62 7.34 2.68
CA VAL A 81 12.60 7.58 4.13
C VAL A 81 13.65 8.63 4.56
N GLU A 82 14.75 8.72 3.83
CA GLU A 82 15.83 9.70 3.98
C GLU A 82 15.46 11.09 3.43
N GLY A 83 14.42 11.19 2.60
CA GLY A 83 13.96 12.45 2.01
C GLY A 83 14.54 12.74 0.62
N ILE A 84 15.15 11.74 -0.02
CA ILE A 84 15.65 11.84 -1.40
C ILE A 84 14.48 11.64 -2.35
N GLU A 85 14.40 12.50 -3.38
CA GLU A 85 13.33 12.46 -4.37
C GLU A 85 13.43 11.21 -5.26
N MET A 86 12.29 10.54 -5.43
CA MET A 86 12.12 9.34 -6.25
C MET A 86 11.26 9.65 -7.47
N ASP A 87 11.47 8.93 -8.57
CA ASP A 87 10.55 9.00 -9.72
C ASP A 87 9.20 8.34 -9.38
N PRO A 88 8.08 9.09 -9.38
CA PRO A 88 6.81 8.51 -9.00
C PRO A 88 6.08 7.79 -10.13
N LYS A 89 6.55 7.83 -11.39
CA LYS A 89 5.79 7.35 -12.57
C LYS A 89 5.23 5.94 -12.45
N GLU A 90 6.01 5.02 -11.88
CA GLU A 90 5.61 3.61 -11.73
C GLU A 90 4.92 3.32 -10.38
N ILE A 91 5.06 4.22 -9.42
CA ILE A 91 4.58 4.03 -8.04
C ILE A 91 3.22 4.69 -7.84
N ILE A 92 2.97 5.84 -8.49
CA ILE A 92 1.79 6.66 -8.27
C ILE A 92 1.07 6.90 -9.58
N ARG A 93 -0.17 6.44 -9.67
CA ARG A 93 -1.08 6.79 -10.76
C ARG A 93 -2.11 7.80 -10.26
N ARG A 94 -2.19 8.95 -10.93
CA ARG A 94 -3.22 9.96 -10.68
C ARG A 94 -4.37 9.83 -11.69
N GLU A 95 -5.59 9.92 -11.19
CA GLU A 95 -6.82 9.96 -12.00
C GLU A 95 -7.75 11.06 -11.46
N ASP A 96 -7.99 12.07 -12.29
CA ASP A 96 -8.95 13.14 -11.99
C ASP A 96 -10.32 12.78 -12.56
N LYS A 97 -11.36 12.82 -11.72
CA LYS A 97 -12.75 12.55 -12.10
C LYS A 97 -13.66 13.58 -11.45
N GLU A 98 -14.22 14.49 -12.25
CA GLU A 98 -15.14 15.53 -11.79
C GLU A 98 -14.59 16.26 -10.54
N ASN A 99 -15.21 16.03 -9.37
CA ASN A 99 -14.87 16.64 -8.09
C ASN A 99 -13.95 15.76 -7.24
N ARG A 100 -13.28 14.77 -7.83
CA ARG A 100 -12.39 13.84 -7.13
C ARG A 100 -11.04 13.70 -7.81
N VAL A 101 -10.00 13.68 -6.99
CA VAL A 101 -8.64 13.38 -7.41
C VAL A 101 -8.22 12.09 -6.72
N ASN A 102 -7.92 11.07 -7.52
CA ASN A 102 -7.56 9.75 -7.02
C ASN A 102 -6.08 9.49 -7.25
N PHE A 103 -5.36 9.14 -6.19
CA PHE A 103 -3.99 8.62 -6.27
C PHE A 103 -4.01 7.13 -6.00
N THR A 104 -3.41 6.33 -6.87
CA THR A 104 -3.25 4.90 -6.67
C THR A 104 -1.78 4.59 -6.48
N PHE A 105 -1.43 4.12 -5.29
CA PHE A 105 -0.08 3.75 -4.90
C PHE A 105 0.17 2.27 -5.17
N THR A 106 1.26 1.98 -5.88
CA THR A 106 1.77 0.64 -6.17
C THR A 106 3.28 0.61 -5.90
N PRO A 107 3.71 0.65 -4.62
CA PRO A 107 5.13 0.60 -4.30
C PRO A 107 5.78 -0.69 -4.80
N GLN A 108 6.99 -0.55 -5.37
CA GLN A 108 7.76 -1.65 -5.96
C GLN A 108 8.62 -2.39 -4.91
N ARG A 109 8.92 -1.74 -3.78
CA ARG A 109 9.71 -2.30 -2.68
C ARG A 109 8.98 -2.16 -1.34
N VAL A 110 9.27 -3.08 -0.42
CA VAL A 110 8.87 -2.96 0.98
C VAL A 110 9.65 -1.81 1.61
N GLY A 111 8.97 -0.98 2.39
CA GLY A 111 9.58 0.18 3.01
C GLY A 111 8.62 1.34 3.22
N MET A 112 9.18 2.46 3.66
CA MET A 112 8.45 3.69 3.91
C MET A 112 8.77 4.73 2.85
N TYR A 113 7.75 5.49 2.44
CA TYR A 113 7.87 6.58 1.47
C TYR A 113 7.13 7.81 1.95
N LYS A 114 7.58 9.00 1.57
CA LYS A 114 6.91 10.26 1.87
C LYS A 114 6.22 10.76 0.61
N PHE A 115 4.91 10.92 0.67
CA PHE A 115 4.10 11.49 -0.41
C PHE A 115 3.72 12.91 -0.05
N LEU A 116 4.15 13.88 -0.85
CA LEU A 116 3.86 15.29 -0.67
C LEU A 116 2.92 15.76 -1.77
N LEU A 117 1.80 16.37 -1.39
CA LEU A 117 0.79 16.87 -2.29
C LEU A 117 0.81 18.40 -2.27
N PHE A 118 0.93 19.02 -3.43
CA PHE A 118 0.90 20.47 -3.59
C PHE A 118 -0.22 20.88 -4.52
N GLY A 119 -0.81 22.05 -4.28
CA GLY A 119 -1.82 22.55 -5.20
C GLY A 119 -2.56 23.79 -4.73
N MET A 120 -3.36 24.33 -5.62
CA MET A 120 -4.20 25.50 -5.38
C MET A 120 -5.39 25.50 -6.34
N PRO A 121 -6.46 26.26 -6.08
CA PRO A 121 -7.51 26.50 -7.06
C PRO A 121 -6.92 27.10 -8.35
N LYS A 122 -7.35 26.59 -9.51
CA LYS A 122 -6.80 26.95 -10.81
C LYS A 122 -6.89 28.47 -11.01
N PRO A 123 -5.76 29.20 -11.11
CA PRO A 123 -5.78 30.64 -11.27
C PRO A 123 -6.43 31.06 -12.58
N LYS A 124 -7.20 32.15 -12.55
CA LYS A 124 -7.80 32.72 -13.77
C LYS A 124 -6.77 33.39 -14.68
N GLN A 125 -5.68 33.90 -14.10
CA GLN A 125 -4.62 34.59 -14.82
C GLN A 125 -3.43 33.66 -15.07
N LYS A 126 -2.81 33.79 -16.25
CA LYS A 126 -1.56 33.08 -16.58
C LYS A 126 -0.41 33.70 -15.78
N GLY A 127 0.46 32.86 -15.24
CA GLY A 127 1.60 33.30 -14.45
C GLY A 127 2.40 32.12 -13.90
N LYS A 128 3.53 32.43 -13.25
CA LYS A 128 4.27 31.45 -12.44
C LYS A 128 3.66 31.42 -11.05
N TRP A 129 2.99 30.33 -10.73
CA TRP A 129 2.32 30.13 -9.44
C TRP A 129 3.13 29.18 -8.58
N ARG A 130 3.37 29.56 -7.32
CA ARG A 130 3.96 28.66 -6.32
C ARG A 130 2.84 27.85 -5.69
N LEU A 131 2.89 26.53 -5.85
CA LEU A 131 1.88 25.63 -5.28
C LEU A 131 2.19 25.40 -3.80
N PRO A 132 1.27 25.74 -2.88
CA PRO A 132 1.45 25.45 -1.46
C PRO A 132 1.31 23.95 -1.19
N LEU A 133 1.92 23.50 -0.09
CA LEU A 133 1.75 22.14 0.41
C LEU A 133 0.33 21.96 0.93
N LEU A 134 -0.40 21.01 0.36
CA LEU A 134 -1.75 20.62 0.77
C LEU A 134 -1.72 19.50 1.81
N ALA A 135 -0.87 18.50 1.62
CA ALA A 135 -0.79 17.39 2.58
C ALA A 135 0.53 16.66 2.43
N SER A 136 0.98 16.03 3.52
CA SER A 136 2.05 15.03 3.48
C SER A 136 1.57 13.71 4.08
N TYR A 137 1.89 12.59 3.45
CA TYR A 137 1.49 11.26 3.91
C TYR A 137 2.67 10.31 3.95
N LEU A 138 2.73 9.51 5.01
CA LEU A 138 3.68 8.42 5.13
C LEU A 138 3.05 7.18 4.49
N ILE A 139 3.64 6.67 3.42
CA ILE A 139 3.23 5.40 2.84
C ILE A 139 4.07 4.30 3.48
N ASP A 140 3.43 3.34 4.12
CA ASP A 140 4.07 2.19 4.76
C ASP A 140 3.72 0.92 3.96
N CYS A 141 4.66 0.50 3.11
CA CYS A 141 4.53 -0.70 2.31
C CYS A 141 5.09 -1.89 3.09
N LYS A 142 4.20 -2.75 3.60
CA LYS A 142 4.55 -3.94 4.38
C LYS A 142 4.88 -5.16 3.54
N PHE A 143 4.36 -5.19 2.32
CA PHE A 143 4.52 -6.30 1.40
C PHE A 143 4.46 -5.76 -0.02
N THR A 144 5.20 -6.35 -0.94
CA THR A 144 5.02 -6.13 -2.37
C THR A 144 4.64 -7.47 -2.99
N ARG A 145 3.58 -7.51 -3.79
CA ARG A 145 3.39 -8.61 -4.74
C ARG A 145 4.39 -8.39 -5.86
N GLN A 146 5.64 -8.63 -5.53
CA GLN A 146 6.68 -8.73 -6.51
C GLN A 146 6.30 -9.91 -7.43
N LEU A 147 6.41 -9.72 -8.74
CA LEU A 147 6.27 -10.71 -9.83
C LEU A 147 7.28 -11.87 -9.73
N TYR A 148 7.80 -12.16 -8.53
CA TYR A 148 8.88 -13.09 -8.24
C TYR A 148 8.40 -14.47 -7.81
N ASP A 149 7.11 -14.79 -7.99
CA ASP A 149 6.63 -16.18 -7.96
C ASP A 149 6.90 -16.93 -9.29
N GLU A 150 7.48 -16.28 -10.31
CA GLU A 150 7.86 -16.95 -11.56
C GLU A 150 9.28 -17.58 -11.52
N ASP A 151 10.18 -17.11 -10.64
CA ASP A 151 11.56 -17.64 -10.56
C ASP A 151 11.78 -18.68 -9.44
N PHE A 152 10.82 -18.81 -8.52
CA PHE A 152 10.83 -19.86 -7.50
C PHE A 152 9.50 -20.60 -7.53
N PRO A 153 9.36 -21.67 -8.35
CA PRO A 153 8.23 -22.56 -8.18
C PRO A 153 8.20 -23.03 -6.72
N PRO A 154 7.02 -23.08 -6.08
CA PRO A 154 6.91 -23.64 -4.74
C PRO A 154 7.57 -25.03 -4.74
N PRO A 155 8.32 -25.41 -3.69
CA PRO A 155 9.02 -26.68 -3.66
C PRO A 155 8.02 -27.77 -4.02
N GLN A 156 8.25 -28.40 -5.18
CA GLN A 156 7.42 -29.49 -5.65
C GLN A 156 7.54 -30.58 -4.59
N VAL A 157 6.51 -30.69 -3.74
CA VAL A 157 6.35 -31.86 -2.89
C VAL A 157 6.26 -33.01 -3.88
N LYS A 158 7.34 -33.79 -3.99
CA LYS A 158 7.35 -35.03 -4.76
C LYS A 158 6.23 -35.88 -4.19
N VAL A 159 5.07 -35.85 -4.84
CA VAL A 159 4.07 -36.89 -4.66
C VAL A 159 4.80 -38.18 -5.02
N PRO A 160 4.94 -39.14 -4.11
CA PRO A 160 5.65 -40.37 -4.42
C PRO A 160 4.99 -41.00 -5.65
N GLU A 161 5.79 -41.21 -6.69
CA GLU A 161 5.40 -41.96 -7.88
C GLU A 161 4.72 -43.25 -7.40
N LYS A 162 3.46 -43.45 -7.83
CA LYS A 162 2.83 -44.75 -7.70
C LYS A 162 3.71 -45.74 -8.45
N GLU A 163 4.35 -46.65 -7.72
CA GLU A 163 5.01 -47.81 -8.30
C GLU A 163 4.04 -48.52 -9.25
N GLU A 164 4.40 -48.61 -10.52
CA GLU A 164 3.71 -49.49 -11.46
C GLU A 164 3.79 -50.93 -10.94
N PRO A 165 2.69 -51.70 -10.97
CA PRO A 165 2.70 -53.07 -10.49
C PRO A 165 3.60 -53.92 -11.40
N LYS A 166 4.60 -54.58 -10.79
CA LYS A 166 5.47 -55.57 -11.46
C LYS A 166 4.62 -56.66 -12.15
N PRO A 167 5.02 -57.14 -13.33
CA PRO A 167 4.31 -58.22 -14.01
C PRO A 167 4.36 -59.53 -13.20
N GLU A 168 3.21 -60.22 -13.13
CA GLU A 168 3.05 -61.49 -12.44
C GLU A 168 4.01 -62.57 -12.98
N PRO A 169 4.58 -63.44 -12.12
CA PRO A 169 5.41 -64.56 -12.58
C PRO A 169 4.57 -65.63 -13.30
N PRO A 170 5.15 -66.34 -14.29
CA PRO A 170 4.43 -67.29 -15.12
C PRO A 170 3.86 -68.47 -14.31
N LYS A 171 2.58 -68.79 -14.55
CA LYS A 171 1.87 -69.92 -13.95
C LYS A 171 2.56 -71.25 -14.32
N LYS A 172 3.02 -72.00 -13.32
CA LYS A 172 3.51 -73.37 -13.48
C LYS A 172 2.35 -74.32 -13.85
N GLU A 173 2.47 -74.99 -14.99
CA GLU A 173 1.59 -76.09 -15.39
C GLU A 173 1.59 -77.21 -14.34
N LYS A 174 0.41 -77.53 -13.80
CA LYS A 174 0.21 -78.70 -12.95
C LYS A 174 0.12 -79.95 -13.83
N ARG A 175 1.14 -80.82 -13.75
CA ARG A 175 1.12 -82.15 -14.36
C ARG A 175 -0.05 -82.98 -13.79
N LYS A 176 -0.93 -83.46 -14.68
CA LYS A 176 -2.02 -84.38 -14.34
C LYS A 176 -1.45 -85.78 -14.06
N ILE A 177 -1.63 -86.28 -12.85
CA ILE A 177 -1.40 -87.70 -12.52
C ILE A 177 -2.72 -88.43 -12.78
N LYS A 178 -2.72 -89.41 -13.70
CA LYS A 178 -3.83 -90.33 -13.93
C LYS A 178 -3.65 -91.54 -12.99
N ILE A 179 -4.66 -91.84 -12.18
CA ILE A 179 -4.76 -93.10 -11.45
C ILE A 179 -5.88 -93.89 -12.11
N ALA A 180 -5.56 -95.07 -12.63
CA ALA A 180 -6.51 -96.03 -13.18
C ALA A 180 -6.95 -96.99 -12.07
N PHE A 181 -8.26 -97.23 -11.96
CA PHE A 181 -8.82 -98.27 -11.10
C PHE A 181 -8.81 -99.61 -11.85
N LEU A 182 -8.21 -100.64 -11.25
CA LEU A 182 -8.42 -102.03 -11.63
C LEU A 182 -9.66 -102.56 -10.89
N ARG A 183 -10.46 -103.34 -11.63
CA ARG A 183 -11.70 -103.99 -11.20
C ARG A 183 -11.47 -105.11 -10.20
#